data_AF-X1U679-F1
#
_entry.id   AF-X1U679-F1
#
_cell.length_a   1.000
_cell.length_b   1.000
_cell.length_c   1.000
_cell.angle_alpha   90.00
_cell.angle_beta   90.00
_cell.angle_gamma   90.00
#
_symmetry.space_group_name_H-M   'P 1'
#
loop_
_entity.id
_entity.type
_entity.pdbx_description
1 polymer ?
#
loop_
_entity_poly.entity_id
_entity_poly.type
_entity_poly.pdbx_seq_one_letter_code
_entity_poly.pdbx_strand_id
1 'polypeptide(L)'
;MNRFTSLLVGICVLLSLFSSSVASVENPKIMEGEVGKYGGTLIWSVFGSGPKTFNLPISQETSSSVPLSFLFDGLTEENRVTTEIEPSLAESWEFSQDGLVWTFYLRKG
;
A
#
# COMPACT_ATOMS: atom_id res chain seq x y z
N MET A 1 27.07 41.56 17.27
CA MET A 1 26.05 40.60 16.85
C MET A 1 25.14 40.37 18.05
N ASN A 2 23.88 40.79 17.99
CA ASN A 2 23.02 40.91 19.17
C ASN A 2 22.52 39.52 19.58
N ARG A 3 22.36 39.27 20.89
CA ARG A 3 21.83 37.99 21.42
C ARG A 3 20.52 37.57 20.75
N PHE A 4 19.72 38.54 20.33
CA PHE A 4 18.50 38.36 19.56
C PHE A 4 18.74 37.78 18.15
N THR A 5 19.77 38.26 17.44
CA THR A 5 20.15 37.75 16.11
C THR A 5 20.70 36.33 16.17
N SER A 6 21.42 35.96 17.23
CA SER A 6 21.89 34.58 17.43
C SER A 6 20.75 33.61 17.79
N LEU A 7 19.73 34.07 18.53
CA LEU A 7 18.57 33.26 18.89
C LEU A 7 17.68 32.97 17.67
N LEU A 8 17.48 33.96 16.80
CA LEU A 8 16.67 33.84 15.59
C LEU A 8 17.27 32.84 14.59
N VAL A 9 18.61 32.90 14.40
CA VAL A 9 19.34 31.96 13.54
C VAL A 9 19.28 30.53 14.10
N GLY A 10 19.39 30.36 15.41
CA GLY A 10 19.26 29.05 16.06
C GLY A 10 17.87 28.41 15.87
N ILE A 11 16.79 29.21 15.94
CA ILE A 11 15.41 28.74 15.72
C ILE A 11 15.19 28.35 14.25
N CYS A 12 15.72 29.11 13.29
CA CYS A 12 15.64 28.76 11.87
C CYS A 12 16.40 27.47 11.53
N VAL A 13 17.55 27.23 12.15
CA VAL A 13 18.32 25.98 11.97
C VAL A 13 17.58 24.79 12.59
N LEU A 14 16.95 24.96 13.77
CA LEU A 14 16.14 23.91 14.40
C LEU A 14 14.85 23.58 13.61
N LEU A 15 14.22 24.56 12.98
CA LEU A 15 13.05 24.36 12.11
C LEU A 15 13.41 23.64 10.79
N SER A 16 14.64 23.79 10.31
CA SER A 16 15.12 23.12 9.09
C SER A 16 15.42 21.63 9.27
N LEU A 17 15.61 21.17 10.52
CA LEU A 17 15.90 19.76 10.84
C LEU A 17 14.64 18.88 10.97
N PHE A 18 13.44 19.46 10.88
CA PHE A 18 12.16 18.73 10.89
C PHE A 18 11.66 18.33 9.50
N SER A 19 12.43 18.56 8.43
CA SER A 19 12.18 17.92 7.14
C SER A 19 12.84 16.54 7.10
N SER A 20 12.40 15.65 7.99
CA SER A 20 12.49 14.23 7.68
C SER A 20 11.53 13.99 6.52
N SER A 21 12.06 14.11 5.30
CA SER A 21 11.46 13.51 4.11
C SER A 21 11.41 12.00 4.39
N VAL A 22 10.30 11.54 4.95
CA VAL A 22 9.75 10.25 4.52
C VAL A 22 9.66 10.40 3.01
N ALA A 23 10.35 9.53 2.28
CA ALA A 23 10.22 9.46 0.83
C ALA A 23 8.72 9.48 0.52
N SER A 24 8.25 10.54 -0.15
CA SER A 24 6.86 10.65 -0.51
C SER A 24 6.59 9.56 -1.54
N VAL A 25 5.94 8.48 -1.13
CA VAL A 25 5.48 7.44 -2.06
C VAL A 25 4.58 8.13 -3.08
N GLU A 26 4.93 8.02 -4.36
CA GLU A 26 4.11 8.55 -5.44
C GLU A 26 2.80 7.74 -5.47
N ASN A 27 1.67 8.41 -5.22
CA ASN A 27 0.33 7.82 -5.17
C ASN A 27 0.17 6.73 -4.07
N PRO A 28 0.20 7.06 -2.77
CA PRO A 28 0.02 6.06 -1.72
C PRO A 28 -1.42 5.53 -1.69
N LYS A 29 -1.61 4.26 -1.34
CA LYS A 29 -2.95 3.74 -1.05
C LYS A 29 -3.49 4.40 0.22
N ILE A 30 -4.62 5.09 0.11
CA ILE A 30 -5.30 5.73 1.24
C ILE A 30 -6.51 4.90 1.62
N MET A 31 -6.59 4.49 2.89
CA MET A 31 -7.80 3.88 3.43
C MET A 31 -8.65 4.94 4.11
N GLU A 32 -9.95 4.95 3.82
CA GLU A 32 -10.91 5.79 4.54
C GLU A 32 -11.23 5.17 5.91
N GLY A 33 -11.27 6.00 6.96
CA GLY A 33 -11.63 5.57 8.31
C GLY A 33 -10.78 6.20 9.41
N GLU A 34 -11.07 5.83 10.66
CA GLU A 34 -10.25 6.24 11.80
C GLU A 34 -8.88 5.57 11.75
N VAL A 35 -7.83 6.34 12.05
CA VAL A 35 -6.45 5.83 12.09
C VAL A 35 -6.32 4.75 13.17
N GLY A 36 -5.96 3.54 12.74
CA GLY A 36 -5.74 2.41 13.62
C GLY A 36 -4.54 2.57 14.56
N LYS A 37 -4.41 1.66 15.53
CA LYS A 37 -3.25 1.60 16.43
C LYS A 37 -2.20 0.66 15.85
N TYR A 38 -0.96 1.15 15.73
CA TYR A 38 0.16 0.32 15.29
C TYR A 38 0.54 -0.71 16.36
N GLY A 39 0.89 -1.92 15.92
CA GLY A 39 1.33 -3.02 16.77
C GLY A 39 0.20 -3.94 17.26
N GLY A 40 0.53 -5.21 17.49
CA GLY A 40 -0.41 -6.25 17.92
C GLY A 40 -0.12 -7.60 17.26
N THR A 41 -0.92 -8.61 17.60
CA THR A 41 -0.88 -9.91 16.94
C THR A 41 -2.30 -10.35 16.62
N LEU A 42 -2.59 -10.55 15.34
CA LEU A 42 -3.83 -11.17 14.88
C LEU A 42 -3.59 -12.68 14.77
N ILE A 43 -4.31 -13.47 15.58
CA ILE A 43 -4.33 -14.93 15.46
C ILE A 43 -5.61 -15.31 14.72
N TRP A 44 -5.46 -15.77 13.47
CA TRP A 44 -6.56 -16.24 12.64
C TRP A 44 -6.54 -17.76 12.55
N SER A 45 -7.64 -18.42 12.92
CA SER A 45 -7.78 -19.87 12.79
C SER A 45 -8.35 -20.25 11.41
N VAL A 46 -7.78 -21.27 10.78
CA VAL A 46 -8.23 -21.79 9.49
C VAL A 46 -8.76 -23.21 9.69
N PHE A 47 -9.94 -23.49 9.13
CA PHE A 47 -10.54 -24.82 9.16
C PHE A 47 -9.84 -25.77 8.17
N GLY A 48 -9.73 -27.05 8.53
CA GLY A 48 -9.10 -28.08 7.70
C GLY A 48 -7.59 -28.22 7.95
N SER A 49 -6.84 -28.68 6.95
CA SER A 49 -5.41 -28.99 7.10
C SER A 49 -4.48 -27.82 6.75
N GLY A 50 -4.99 -26.59 6.68
CA GLY A 50 -4.24 -25.41 6.25
C GLY A 50 -4.04 -25.30 4.72
N PRO A 51 -3.15 -24.37 4.28
CA PRO A 51 -2.82 -24.19 2.87
C PRO A 51 -2.19 -25.45 2.29
N LYS A 52 -2.58 -25.80 1.05
CA LYS A 52 -1.96 -26.90 0.29
C LYS A 52 -0.71 -26.44 -0.44
N THR A 53 -0.60 -25.14 -0.72
CA THR A 53 0.52 -24.56 -1.45
C THR A 53 0.72 -23.09 -1.03
N PHE A 54 1.96 -22.62 -1.16
CA PHE A 54 2.31 -21.19 -1.10
C PHE A 54 2.73 -20.64 -2.47
N ASN A 55 2.36 -21.34 -3.56
CA ASN A 55 2.60 -20.93 -4.93
C ASN A 55 1.29 -20.47 -5.57
N LEU A 56 1.13 -19.14 -5.73
CA LEU A 56 -0.10 -18.50 -6.19
C LEU A 56 -0.63 -19.04 -7.54
N PRO A 57 0.20 -19.17 -8.60
CA PRO A 57 -0.22 -19.75 -9.89
C PRO A 57 -0.92 -21.11 -9.86
N ILE A 58 -0.70 -21.93 -8.83
CA ILE A 58 -1.27 -23.29 -8.74
C ILE A 58 -2.26 -23.45 -7.58
N SER A 59 -2.55 -22.38 -6.85
CA SER A 59 -3.52 -22.37 -5.74
C SER A 59 -4.95 -22.48 -6.30
N GLN A 60 -5.74 -23.44 -5.81
CA GLN A 60 -7.11 -23.69 -6.32
C GLN A 60 -8.19 -23.69 -5.23
N GLU A 61 -7.80 -23.35 -3.99
CA GLU A 61 -8.67 -23.39 -2.84
C GLU A 61 -8.39 -22.23 -1.88
N THR A 62 -9.39 -21.85 -1.11
CA THR A 62 -9.33 -20.68 -0.23
C THR A 62 -8.32 -20.82 0.89
N SER A 63 -8.04 -22.04 1.35
CA SER A 63 -7.06 -22.27 2.41
C SER A 63 -5.63 -21.90 1.99
N SER A 64 -5.34 -21.87 0.68
CA SER A 64 -4.08 -21.38 0.11
C SER A 64 -4.18 -19.93 -0.36
N SER A 65 -5.27 -19.53 -1.03
CA SER A 65 -5.36 -18.18 -1.60
C SER A 65 -5.49 -17.07 -0.54
N VAL A 66 -6.15 -17.32 0.60
CA VAL A 66 -6.29 -16.34 1.69
C VAL A 66 -4.93 -15.94 2.29
N PRO A 67 -4.07 -16.87 2.77
CA PRO A 67 -2.76 -16.47 3.27
C PRO A 67 -1.87 -15.84 2.19
N LEU A 68 -2.00 -16.29 0.93
CA LEU A 68 -1.25 -15.71 -0.19
C LEU A 68 -1.66 -14.27 -0.51
N SER A 69 -2.90 -13.86 -0.24
CA SER A 69 -3.35 -12.48 -0.43
C SER A 69 -2.67 -11.46 0.49
N PHE A 70 -1.96 -11.90 1.53
CA PHE A 70 -1.12 -11.03 2.36
C PHE A 70 0.33 -10.93 1.85
N LEU A 71 0.71 -11.77 0.90
CA LEU A 71 2.08 -11.88 0.38
C LEU A 71 2.22 -11.37 -1.05
N PHE A 72 1.14 -11.40 -1.82
CA PHE A 72 1.12 -11.03 -3.23
C PHE A 72 -0.02 -10.06 -3.51
N ASP A 73 0.27 -9.06 -4.34
CA ASP A 73 -0.70 -8.11 -4.87
C ASP A 73 -0.94 -8.34 -6.38
N GLY A 74 -2.14 -8.00 -6.84
CA GLY A 74 -2.51 -7.99 -8.25
C GLY A 74 -2.16 -6.67 -8.93
N LEU A 75 -2.37 -6.59 -10.25
CA LEU A 75 -2.32 -5.30 -10.96
C LEU A 75 -3.42 -4.35 -10.44
N THR A 76 -4.59 -4.91 -10.17
CA THR A 76 -5.74 -4.25 -9.55
C THR A 76 -6.21 -5.07 -8.35
N GLU A 77 -7.08 -4.49 -7.53
CA GLU A 77 -7.74 -5.19 -6.44
C GLU A 77 -9.21 -4.76 -6.31
N GLU A 78 -9.98 -5.53 -5.55
CA GLU A 78 -11.36 -5.19 -5.22
C GLU A 78 -11.40 -4.42 -3.90
N ASN A 79 -12.06 -3.26 -3.90
CA ASN A 79 -12.34 -2.52 -2.69
C ASN A 79 -13.32 -3.32 -1.82
N ARG A 80 -12.89 -3.75 -0.63
CA ARG A 80 -13.71 -4.59 0.26
C ARG A 80 -14.96 -3.91 0.83
N VAL A 81 -15.13 -2.60 0.63
CA VAL A 81 -16.31 -1.83 1.07
C VAL A 81 -17.22 -1.55 -0.13
N THR A 82 -16.69 -1.01 -1.22
CA THR A 82 -17.48 -0.58 -2.38
C THR A 82 -17.64 -1.66 -3.45
N THR A 83 -16.83 -2.72 -3.41
CA THR A 83 -16.73 -3.79 -4.43
C THR A 83 -16.25 -3.32 -5.80
N GLU A 84 -15.80 -2.07 -5.91
CA GLU A 84 -15.24 -1.52 -7.14
C GLU A 84 -13.79 -2.00 -7.34
N ILE A 85 -13.38 -2.10 -8.61
CA ILE A 85 -12.00 -2.42 -8.97
C ILE A 85 -11.15 -1.17 -8.85
N GLU A 86 -10.13 -1.21 -8.00
CA GLU A 86 -9.24 -0.09 -7.69
C GLU A 86 -7.76 -0.40 -8.05
N PRO A 87 -6.91 0.64 -8.20
CA PRO A 87 -5.49 0.48 -8.48
C PRO A 87 -4.71 -0.24 -7.35
N SER A 88 -3.97 -1.31 -7.68
CA SER A 88 -3.06 -2.03 -6.77
C SER A 88 -1.61 -1.87 -7.24
N LEU A 89 -0.92 -2.87 -7.80
CA LEU A 89 0.43 -2.68 -8.36
C LEU A 89 0.46 -1.73 -9.57
N ALA A 90 -0.62 -1.70 -10.35
CA ALA A 90 -0.83 -0.68 -11.37
C ALA A 90 -1.46 0.56 -10.74
N GLU A 91 -0.95 1.75 -11.08
CA GLU A 91 -1.54 3.03 -10.67
C GLU A 91 -2.72 3.43 -11.55
N SER A 92 -2.73 2.99 -12.81
CA SER A 92 -3.83 3.19 -13.76
C SER A 92 -3.76 2.16 -14.89
N TRP A 93 -4.84 2.06 -15.65
CA TRP A 93 -4.90 1.23 -16.85
C TRP A 93 -5.85 1.85 -17.87
N GLU A 94 -5.65 1.49 -19.13
CA GLU A 94 -6.53 1.82 -20.24
C GLU A 94 -6.76 0.59 -21.12
N PHE A 95 -7.88 0.60 -21.86
CA PHE A 95 -8.20 -0.44 -22.83
C PHE A 95 -8.42 0.20 -24.20
N SER A 96 -7.98 -0.48 -25.25
CA SER A 96 -8.21 -0.05 -26.63
C SER A 96 -9.71 -0.03 -26.97
N GLN A 97 -10.10 0.76 -27.96
CA GLN A 97 -11.51 0.86 -28.37
C GLN A 97 -12.11 -0.48 -28.83
N ASP A 98 -11.29 -1.39 -29.34
CA ASP A 98 -11.67 -2.75 -29.74
C ASP A 98 -11.65 -3.76 -28.58
N GLY A 99 -11.16 -3.36 -27.40
CA GLY A 99 -11.09 -4.19 -26.18
C GLY A 99 -10.03 -5.30 -26.20
N LEU A 100 -9.14 -5.33 -27.21
CA LEU A 100 -8.15 -6.39 -27.38
C LEU A 100 -6.81 -6.10 -26.70
N VAL A 101 -6.55 -4.83 -26.36
CA VAL A 101 -5.30 -4.40 -25.74
C VAL A 101 -5.60 -3.71 -24.42
N TRP A 102 -4.92 -4.19 -23.38
CA TRP A 102 -4.93 -3.60 -22.05
C TRP A 102 -3.53 -3.10 -21.73
N THR A 103 -3.41 -1.83 -21.40
CA THR A 103 -2.15 -1.20 -21.01
C THR A 103 -2.23 -0.83 -19.54
N PHE A 104 -1.35 -1.39 -18.72
CA PHE A 104 -1.23 -1.09 -17.30
C PHE A 104 -0.01 -0.22 -17.04
N TYR A 105 -0.20 0.86 -16.29
CA TYR A 105 0.86 1.75 -15.84
C TYR A 105 1.21 1.38 -14.40
N LEU A 106 2.45 0.94 -14.15
CA LEU A 106 2.88 0.42 -12.85
C LEU A 106 3.34 1.56 -11.92
N ARG A 107 3.07 1.40 -10.61
CA ARG A 107 3.60 2.30 -9.58
C ARG A 107 5.13 2.31 -9.58
N LYS A 108 5.71 3.47 -9.26
CA LYS A 108 7.15 3.60 -9.00
C LYS A 108 7.42 3.31 -7.52
N GLY A 109 8.50 2.59 -7.26
CA GLY A 109 8.94 2.20 -5.91
C GLY A 109 9.58 3.34 -5.12
#